data_AF-A0A661E320-F1
#
_entry.id   AF-A0A661E320-F1
#
_cell.length_a   1.000
_cell.length_b   1.000
_cell.length_c   1.000
_cell.angle_alpha   90.00
_cell.angle_beta   90.00
_cell.angle_gamma   90.00
#
_symmetry.space_group_name_H-M   'P 1'
#
loop_
_entity.id
_entity.type
_entity.pdbx_description
1 polymer ?
#
loop_
_entity_poly.entity_id
_entity_poly.type
_entity_poly.pdbx_seq_one_letter_code
_entity_poly.pdbx_strand_id
1 'polypeptide(L)' 'MDLLAPGIALSLYIHLPWCVEKCPYCDFNSHELPSNKDAGFDEQGYINGLFTDLEQDLPRVWGRTVESIFIGGGTP' A
#
# COMPACT_ATOMS: atom_id res chain seq x y z
N MET A 1 16.98 -18.60 -6.32
CA MET A 1 16.78 -18.38 -4.88
C MET A 1 15.38 -17.85 -4.72
N ASP A 2 14.48 -18.63 -4.13
CA ASP A 2 13.07 -18.24 -3.98
C ASP A 2 12.96 -17.22 -2.85
N LEU A 3 12.59 -15.98 -3.19
CA LEU A 3 12.45 -14.89 -2.23
C LEU A 3 11.28 -15.12 -1.25
N LEU A 4 10.42 -16.11 -1.52
CA LEU A 4 9.30 -16.48 -0.67
C LEU A 4 9.60 -17.70 0.23
N ALA A 5 10.85 -18.15 0.27
CA ALA A 5 11.25 -19.30 1.08
C ALA A 5 10.90 -19.11 2.57
N PRO A 6 10.44 -20.17 3.28
CA PRO A 6 9.96 -20.08 4.66
C PRO A 6 10.95 -19.52 5.69
N GLY A 7 12.26 -19.56 5.41
CA GLY A 7 13.32 -19.05 6.28
C GLY A 7 13.65 -17.57 6.12
N ILE A 8 12.99 -16.85 5.21
CA ILE A 8 13.18 -15.40 4.99
C ILE A 8 11.98 -14.66 5.57
N ALA A 9 12.18 -13.76 6.54
CA ALA A 9 11.11 -12.99 7.17
C ALA A 9 10.14 -12.37 6.14
N LEU A 10 8.83 -12.43 6.43
CA LEU A 10 7.79 -11.84 5.57
C LEU A 10 7.40 -10.46 6.11
N SER A 11 7.49 -9.45 5.26
CA SER A 11 7.10 -8.08 5.57
C SER A 11 6.03 -7.59 4.59
N LEU A 12 5.08 -6.78 5.08
CA LEU A 12 4.07 -6.13 4.25
C LEU A 12 4.38 -4.64 4.10
N TYR A 13 4.36 -4.13 2.87
CA TYR A 13 4.37 -2.70 2.59
C TYR A 13 3.02 -2.30 2.01
N ILE A 14 2.35 -1.32 2.64
CA ILE A 14 1.08 -0.76 2.18
C ILE A 14 1.37 0.64 1.66
N HIS A 15 1.09 0.85 0.37
CA HIS A 15 1.38 2.09 -0.30
C HIS A 15 0.16 3.03 -0.30
N LEU A 16 0.21 4.13 0.46
CA LEU A 16 -0.78 5.19 0.43
C LEU A 16 -0.40 6.25 -0.61
N PRO A 17 -1.10 6.40 -1.73
CA PRO A 17 -0.68 7.28 -2.83
C PRO A 17 -1.09 8.75 -2.67
N TRP A 18 -1.48 9.23 -1.50
CA TRP A 18 -2.02 10.59 -1.34
C TRP A 18 -1.24 11.47 -0.37
N CYS A 19 -1.10 12.75 -0.70
CA CYS A 19 -0.57 13.81 0.15
C CYS A 19 -1.59 14.94 0.29
N VAL A 20 -1.55 15.69 1.39
CA VAL A 20 -2.29 16.97 1.49
C VAL A 20 -1.82 17.95 0.40
N GLU A 21 -0.51 17.98 0.15
CA GLU A 21 0.14 18.76 -0.91
C GLU A 21 1.30 17.94 -1.48
N LYS A 22 1.45 17.88 -2.81
CA LYS A 22 2.62 17.22 -3.43
C LYS A 22 3.80 18.19 -3.46
N CYS A 23 4.81 17.94 -2.63
CA CYS A 23 6.02 18.76 -2.62
C CYS A 23 6.73 18.73 -3.99
N PRO A 24 7.34 19.85 -4.45
CA PRO A 24 7.97 19.95 -5.76
C PRO A 24 9.20 19.06 -5.94
N TYR A 25 9.77 18.57 -4.84
CA TYR A 25 10.89 17.64 -4.82
C TYR A 25 10.47 16.17 -4.62
N CYS A 26 9.18 15.89 -4.41
CA CYS A 26 8.69 14.56 -4.06
C CYS A 26 8.67 13.65 -5.30
N ASP A 27 9.50 12.59 -5.28
CA ASP A 27 9.54 11.57 -6.33
C ASP A 27 8.71 10.32 -6.00
N PHE A 28 8.14 10.24 -4.79
CA PHE A 28 7.22 9.18 -4.43
C PHE A 28 6.03 9.15 -5.40
N ASN A 29 5.54 7.94 -5.66
CA ASN A 29 4.31 7.75 -6.41
C ASN A 29 3.12 8.21 -5.55
N SER A 30 2.92 9.52 -5.47
CA SER A 30 1.86 10.14 -4.71
C SER A 30 1.18 11.25 -5.49
N HIS A 31 -0.02 11.60 -5.05
CA HIS A 31 -0.91 12.56 -5.67
C HIS A 31 -1.47 13.48 -4.59
N GLU A 32 -1.69 14.74 -4.96
CA GLU A 32 -2.38 15.67 -4.07
C GLU A 32 -3.83 15.25 -3.91
N LEU A 33 -4.35 15.30 -2.67
CA LEU A 33 -5.75 15.08 -2.38
C LEU A 33 -6.58 16.20 -3.01
N PRO A 34 -7.58 15.89 -3.85
CA PRO A 34 -8.43 16.93 -4.43
C PRO A 34 -9.17 17.70 -3.33
N SER A 35 -9.16 19.03 -3.42
CA SER A 35 -9.66 19.93 -2.37
C SER A 35 -11.17 19.81 -2.09
N ASN A 36 -11.91 19.14 -2.98
CA ASN A 36 -13.33 18.85 -2.78
C ASN A 36 -13.47 17.43 -2.21
N LYS A 37 -13.90 17.34 -0.94
CA LYS A 37 -14.15 16.07 -0.24
C LYS A 37 -15.15 15.16 -0.98
N ASP A 38 -16.07 15.75 -1.77
CA ASP A 38 -17.06 15.01 -2.55
C ASP A 38 -16.56 14.57 -3.94
N ALA A 39 -15.35 14.99 -4.35
CA ALA A 39 -14.80 14.69 -5.68
C ALA A 39 -13.45 13.96 -5.65
N GLY A 40 -12.88 13.67 -4.48
CA GLY A 40 -11.43 13.53 -4.38
C GLY A 40 -10.82 12.18 -4.00
N PHE A 41 -11.48 11.38 -3.15
CA PHE A 41 -10.87 10.18 -2.62
C PHE A 41 -11.93 9.16 -2.21
N ASP A 42 -12.06 8.09 -2.99
CA ASP A 42 -12.85 6.92 -2.62
C ASP A 42 -12.00 6.01 -1.71
N GLU A 43 -12.00 6.34 -0.42
CA GLU A 43 -11.26 5.60 0.60
C GLU A 43 -11.66 4.13 0.64
N GLN A 44 -12.96 3.86 0.55
CA GLN A 44 -13.49 2.50 0.58
C GLN A 44 -13.10 1.74 -0.69
N GLY A 45 -13.19 2.36 -1.86
CA GLY A 45 -12.70 1.78 -3.11
C GLY A 45 -11.22 1.44 -3.05
N TYR A 46 -10.39 2.31 -2.49
CA TYR A 46 -8.96 2.05 -2.27
C TYR A 46 -8.72 0.86 -1.33
N ILE A 47 -9.39 0.84 -0.16
CA ILE A 47 -9.27 -0.27 0.80
C ILE A 47 -9.70 -1.60 0.17
N ASN A 48 -10.82 -1.61 -0.57
CA ASN A 48 -11.30 -2.79 -1.29
C ASN A 48 -10.31 -3.24 -2.37
N GLY A 49 -9.66 -2.31 -3.06
CA GLY A 49 -8.58 -2.58 -4.00
C GLY A 49 -7.40 -3.29 -3.32
N LEU A 50 -6.95 -2.78 -2.16
CA LEU A 50 -5.88 -3.43 -1.39
C LEU A 50 -6.23 -4.86 -0.96
N PHE A 51 -7.47 -5.10 -0.53
CA PHE A 51 -7.92 -6.45 -0.20
C PHE A 51 -7.92 -7.37 -1.43
N THR A 52 -8.39 -6.86 -2.58
CA THR A 52 -8.40 -7.61 -3.84
C THR A 52 -6.99 -8.00 -4.28
N ASP A 53 -6.03 -7.08 -4.18
CA ASP A 53 -4.62 -7.35 -4.49
C ASP A 53 -4.02 -8.37 -3.51
N LEU A 54 -4.30 -8.21 -2.21
CA LEU A 54 -3.86 -9.16 -1.18
C LEU A 54 -4.41 -10.57 -1.46
N GLU A 55 -5.69 -10.70 -1.79
CA GLU A 55 -6.31 -11.99 -2.12
C GLU A 55 -5.61 -12.70 -3.29
N GLN A 56 -5.12 -11.96 -4.27
CA GLN A 56 -4.37 -12.50 -5.41
C GLN A 56 -2.97 -12.96 -5.03
N ASP A 57 -2.34 -12.30 -4.06
CA ASP A 57 -1.00 -12.64 -3.57
C ASP A 57 -0.98 -13.73 -2.49
N LEU A 58 -2.09 -13.91 -1.76
CA LEU A 58 -2.24 -14.89 -0.68
C LEU A 58 -1.75 -16.31 -1.03
N PRO A 59 -2.03 -16.89 -2.22
CA PRO A 59 -1.54 -18.23 -2.58
C PRO A 59 -0.02 -18.38 -2.56
N ARG A 60 0.73 -17.27 -2.69
CA ARG A 60 2.20 -17.26 -2.73
C ARG A 60 2.83 -17.27 -1.33
N VAL A 61 2.09 -16.82 -0.32
CA VAL A 61 2.60 -16.58 1.04
C VAL A 61 1.73 -17.19 2.13
N TRP A 62 0.74 -18.00 1.75
CA TRP A 62 -0.23 -18.59 2.68
C TRP A 62 0.44 -19.35 3.82
N GLY A 63 -0.07 -19.16 5.04
CA GLY A 63 0.44 -19.82 6.24
C GLY A 63 1.75 -19.25 6.80
N ARG A 64 2.29 -18.18 6.20
CA ARG A 64 3.44 -17.45 6.74
C ARG A 64 3.00 -16.32 7.65
N THR A 65 3.73 -16.10 8.74
CA THR A 65 3.50 -14.97 9.65
C THR A 65 4.14 -13.71 9.09
N VAL A 66 3.42 -12.60 9.07
CA VAL A 66 3.97 -11.27 8.78
C VAL A 66 4.69 -10.77 10.03
N GLU A 67 5.98 -10.48 9.92
CA GLU A 67 6.82 -10.03 11.04
C GLU A 67 6.80 -8.51 11.20
N SER A 68 6.59 -7.77 10.11
CA SER A 68 6.60 -6.31 10.10
C SER A 68 5.66 -5.74 9.05
N ILE A 69 5.03 -4.61 9.38
CA ILE A 69 4.19 -3.85 8.45
C ILE A 69 4.76 -2.44 8.32
N PHE A 70 4.93 -1.98 7.09
CA PHE A 70 5.33 -0.62 6.75
C PHE A 70 4.21 0.04 5.96
N ILE A 71 3.86 1.26 6.33
CA ILE A 71 2.90 2.08 5.58
C ILE A 71 3.66 3.31 5.10
N GLY A 72 3.64 3.57 3.80
CA GLY A 72 4.40 4.66 3.19
C GLY A 72 3.82 5.11 1.86
N GLY A 73 4.50 5.99 1.14
CA GLY A 73 4.01 6.58 -0.10
C GLY A 73 3.91 8.09 0.04
N GLY A 74 2.69 8.63 -0.08
CA GLY A 74 2.38 10.01 0.19
C GLY A 74 2.49 10.35 1.68
N THR A 75 1.37 10.60 2.35
CA THR A 75 1.32 10.97 3.76
C THR A 75 0.42 10.00 4.52
N PRO A 76 0.99 8.87 4.99
CA PRO A 76 0.30 7.91 5.85
C PRO A 76 -0.37 8.52 7.08
#